data_AF-A0A8J8JWF7-F1
#
_entry.id   AF-A0A8J8JWF7-F1
#
_cell.length_a   1.000
_cell.length_b   1.000
_cell.length_c   1.000
_cell.angle_alpha   90.00
_cell.angle_beta   90.00
_cell.angle_gamma   90.00
#
_symmetry.space_group_name_H-M   'P 1'
#
loop_
_entity.id
_entity.type
_entity.pdbx_description
1 polymer ?
#
loop_
_entity_poly.entity_id
_entity_poly.type
_entity_poly.pdbx_seq_one_letter_code
_entity_poly.pdbx_strand_id
1 'polypeptide(L)'
;MIIIFLSITISNYSYAQNSFRVKSLEGDDCIIRVNPEYTNNKISITFNSDSICIPDFTDIVGDVQVYGRFLKITYSLKGGSGIKIRRTLLLCINNKHLYTAMHFLSEYKESLDKAYNTVADSLHLFEEYRHYSVNFYNINDNSLGLEIHDQNKSQQDSTRTYTYDTTISLKFDKNHMAFINDYEILSGDFNVNKSPSEEYKKSINGNFPILKIVDIKYYLIDGIWFEQGNHNVLFQYSYNCK
;
A
#
# COMPACT_ATOMS: atom_id res chain seq x y z
N MET A 1 42.12 -34.94 26.31
CA MET A 1 40.93 -35.08 25.43
C MET A 1 39.94 -33.99 25.85
N ILE A 2 39.82 -32.92 25.07
CA ILE A 2 38.98 -31.76 25.39
C ILE A 2 37.64 -31.96 24.68
N ILE A 3 36.56 -32.05 25.46
CA ILE A 3 35.20 -32.13 24.94
C ILE A 3 34.69 -30.69 24.83
N ILE A 4 34.58 -30.19 23.60
CA ILE A 4 33.97 -28.90 23.30
C ILE A 4 32.45 -29.16 23.16
N PHE A 5 31.66 -28.68 24.10
CA PHE A 5 30.21 -28.63 23.97
C PHE A 5 29.84 -27.50 23.01
N LEU A 6 29.48 -27.87 21.78
CA LEU A 6 28.90 -26.95 20.82
C LEU A 6 27.43 -26.73 21.21
N SER A 7 27.16 -25.68 21.98
CA SER A 7 25.78 -25.22 22.24
C SER A 7 25.22 -24.59 20.97
N ILE A 8 24.47 -25.37 20.20
CA ILE A 8 23.68 -24.87 19.07
C ILE A 8 22.51 -24.09 19.68
N THR A 9 22.59 -22.77 19.67
CA THR A 9 21.44 -21.90 19.87
C THR A 9 20.53 -22.05 18.65
N ILE A 10 19.52 -22.91 18.76
CA ILE A 10 18.39 -22.89 17.84
C ILE A 10 17.67 -21.57 18.12
N SER A 11 17.91 -20.57 17.28
CA SER A 11 17.05 -19.39 17.23
C SER A 11 15.68 -19.87 16.78
N ASN A 12 14.76 -19.97 17.74
CA ASN A 12 13.34 -20.07 17.45
C ASN A 12 12.95 -18.79 16.70
N TYR A 13 13.04 -18.80 15.37
CA TYR A 13 12.25 -17.91 14.56
C TYR A 13 10.80 -18.23 14.91
N SER A 14 10.20 -17.37 15.75
CA SER A 14 8.77 -17.35 15.97
C SER A 14 8.13 -17.35 14.59
N TYR A 15 7.47 -18.45 14.23
CA TYR A 15 6.59 -18.47 13.06
C TYR A 15 5.67 -17.26 13.21
N ALA A 16 5.81 -16.28 12.32
CA ALA A 16 5.01 -15.08 12.34
C ALA A 16 3.54 -15.48 12.48
N GLN A 17 2.83 -14.86 13.42
CA GLN A 17 1.42 -15.13 13.62
C GLN A 17 0.68 -14.80 12.32
N ASN A 18 0.26 -15.81 11.57
CA ASN A 18 -0.43 -15.64 10.29
C ASN A 18 -1.96 -15.55 10.44
N SER A 19 -2.47 -15.40 11.67
CA SER A 19 -3.90 -15.40 11.99
C SER A 19 -4.23 -14.29 12.98
N PHE A 20 -5.13 -13.40 12.57
CA PHE A 20 -5.44 -12.17 13.27
C PHE A 20 -6.92 -12.13 13.63
N ARG A 21 -7.21 -11.93 14.93
CA ARG A 21 -8.58 -11.76 15.41
C ARG A 21 -9.01 -10.31 15.19
N VAL A 22 -10.14 -10.12 14.53
CA VAL A 22 -10.73 -8.81 14.25
C VAL A 22 -12.24 -8.91 14.45
N LYS A 23 -12.88 -7.84 14.91
CA LYS A 23 -14.34 -7.77 14.92
C LYS A 23 -14.86 -7.37 13.55
N SER A 24 -15.90 -8.04 13.07
CA SER A 24 -16.64 -7.59 11.89
C SER A 24 -17.33 -6.24 12.15
N LEU A 25 -17.88 -5.62 11.10
CA LEU A 25 -18.68 -4.41 11.24
C LEU A 25 -20.00 -4.64 11.99
N GLU A 26 -20.49 -5.88 12.04
CA GLU A 26 -21.61 -6.30 12.89
C GLU A 26 -21.20 -6.53 14.34
N GLY A 27 -19.90 -6.75 14.59
CA GLY A 27 -19.32 -6.98 15.91
C GLY A 27 -18.94 -8.44 16.20
N ASP A 28 -19.10 -9.34 15.23
CA ASP A 28 -18.76 -10.76 15.37
C ASP A 28 -17.24 -10.95 15.39
N ASP A 29 -16.75 -11.86 16.24
CA ASP A 29 -15.33 -12.21 16.27
C ASP A 29 -14.95 -13.05 15.04
N CYS A 30 -14.03 -12.52 14.25
CA CYS A 30 -13.56 -13.12 13.01
C CYS A 30 -12.05 -13.37 13.05
N ILE A 31 -11.57 -14.29 12.20
CA ILE A 31 -10.14 -14.59 12.03
C ILE A 31 -9.77 -14.38 10.56
N ILE A 32 -8.93 -13.38 10.30
CA ILE A 32 -8.28 -13.20 9.00
C ILE A 32 -6.94 -13.91 9.01
N ARG A 33 -6.63 -14.68 7.97
CA ARG A 33 -5.31 -15.28 7.79
C ARG A 33 -4.51 -14.49 6.77
N VAL A 34 -3.25 -14.19 7.07
CA VAL A 34 -2.32 -13.52 6.16
C VAL A 34 -1.17 -14.47 5.87
N ASN A 35 -1.07 -14.93 4.63
CA ASN A 35 -0.10 -15.94 4.21
C ASN A 35 0.85 -15.34 3.16
N PRO A 36 2.03 -14.86 3.57
CA PRO A 36 3.05 -14.42 2.64
C PRO A 36 3.69 -15.63 1.93
N GLU A 37 3.67 -15.64 0.59
CA GLU A 37 4.30 -16.61 -0.29
C GLU A 37 5.54 -15.99 -0.95
N TYR A 38 6.66 -15.97 -0.23
CA TYR A 38 7.91 -15.33 -0.69
C TYR A 38 8.49 -15.92 -1.99
N THR A 39 8.22 -17.20 -2.29
CA THR A 39 8.67 -17.83 -3.55
C THR A 39 7.96 -17.26 -4.77
N ASN A 40 6.72 -16.82 -4.60
CA ASN A 40 5.87 -16.27 -5.66
C ASN A 40 5.71 -14.75 -5.55
N ASN A 41 6.41 -14.11 -4.61
CA ASN A 41 6.24 -12.70 -4.27
C ASN A 41 4.77 -12.30 -4.12
N LYS A 42 3.95 -13.12 -3.47
CA LYS A 42 2.51 -12.88 -3.30
C LYS A 42 2.05 -12.98 -1.85
N ILE A 43 1.17 -12.10 -1.39
CA ILE A 43 0.47 -12.24 -0.11
C ILE A 43 -0.95 -12.74 -0.38
N SER A 44 -1.32 -13.86 0.24
CA SER A 44 -2.68 -14.41 0.20
C SER A 44 -3.39 -14.15 1.53
N ILE A 45 -4.44 -13.34 1.51
CA ILE A 45 -5.22 -12.98 2.70
C ILE A 45 -6.57 -13.65 2.62
N THR A 46 -6.97 -14.42 3.63
CA THR A 46 -8.18 -15.25 3.56
C THR A 46 -9.08 -15.08 4.78
N PHE A 47 -10.38 -15.14 4.53
CA PHE A 47 -11.44 -15.22 5.52
C PHE A 47 -12.58 -16.07 4.96
N ASN A 48 -12.86 -17.21 5.60
CA ASN A 48 -13.79 -18.22 5.07
C ASN A 48 -13.44 -18.61 3.61
N SER A 49 -14.39 -18.42 2.68
CA SER A 49 -14.21 -18.63 1.24
C SER A 49 -13.63 -17.43 0.51
N ASP A 50 -13.58 -16.27 1.15
CA ASP A 50 -13.11 -15.04 0.52
C ASP A 50 -11.59 -14.94 0.63
N SER A 51 -10.99 -14.41 -0.42
CA SER A 51 -9.55 -14.27 -0.50
C SER A 51 -9.13 -13.07 -1.32
N ILE A 52 -8.13 -12.34 -0.83
CA ILE A 52 -7.50 -11.21 -1.49
C ILE A 52 -6.02 -11.55 -1.68
N CYS A 53 -5.54 -11.34 -2.90
CA CYS A 53 -4.17 -11.55 -3.32
C CYS A 53 -3.49 -10.21 -3.61
N ILE A 54 -2.29 -10.04 -3.08
CA ILE A 54 -1.37 -8.95 -3.41
C ILE A 54 -0.17 -9.55 -4.15
N PRO A 55 0.08 -9.20 -5.41
CA PRO A 55 1.27 -9.64 -6.14
C PRO A 55 2.47 -8.74 -5.83
N ASP A 56 3.64 -9.18 -6.27
CA ASP A 56 4.91 -8.44 -6.28
C ASP A 56 5.36 -7.85 -4.93
N PHE A 57 4.93 -8.44 -3.81
CA PHE A 57 5.43 -8.05 -2.50
C PHE A 57 6.84 -8.60 -2.28
N THR A 58 7.68 -7.84 -1.59
CA THR A 58 9.01 -8.28 -1.17
C THR A 58 9.00 -8.69 0.30
N ASP A 59 8.34 -7.90 1.16
CA ASP A 59 8.28 -8.20 2.59
C ASP A 59 7.07 -7.54 3.27
N ILE A 60 6.62 -8.10 4.39
CA ILE A 60 5.68 -7.44 5.30
C ILE A 60 6.48 -6.55 6.25
N VAL A 61 6.07 -5.29 6.39
CA VAL A 61 6.82 -4.28 7.13
C VAL A 61 6.23 -4.14 8.53
N GLY A 62 7.02 -4.52 9.54
CA GLY A 62 6.58 -4.50 10.94
C GLY A 62 5.48 -5.51 11.21
N ASP A 63 4.75 -5.31 12.30
CA ASP A 63 3.64 -6.18 12.66
C ASP A 63 2.37 -5.83 11.88
N VAL A 64 1.59 -6.86 11.53
CA VAL A 64 0.20 -6.68 11.10
C VAL A 64 -0.62 -6.22 12.31
N GLN A 65 -1.36 -5.14 12.15
CA GLN A 65 -1.99 -4.42 13.26
C GLN A 65 -3.51 -4.47 13.15
N VAL A 66 -4.18 -4.71 14.28
CA VAL A 66 -5.65 -4.61 14.38
C VAL A 66 -6.00 -3.21 14.88
N TYR A 67 -6.74 -2.46 14.06
CA TYR A 67 -7.22 -1.11 14.36
C TYR A 67 -8.74 -1.14 14.51
N GLY A 68 -9.22 -1.40 15.73
CA GLY A 68 -10.65 -1.55 15.99
C GLY A 68 -11.25 -2.72 15.21
N ARG A 69 -12.02 -2.42 14.16
CA ARG A 69 -12.68 -3.40 13.28
C ARG A 69 -11.92 -3.64 11.96
N PHE A 70 -10.72 -3.09 11.86
CA PHE A 70 -9.92 -3.13 10.65
C PHE A 70 -8.60 -3.87 10.88
N LEU A 71 -8.11 -4.56 9.86
CA LEU A 71 -6.78 -5.15 9.84
C LEU A 71 -5.88 -4.36 8.90
N LYS A 72 -4.76 -3.84 9.41
CA LYS A 72 -3.75 -3.10 8.65
C LYS A 72 -2.57 -4.01 8.32
N ILE A 73 -2.23 -4.06 7.04
CA ILE A 73 -1.04 -4.74 6.52
C ILE A 73 -0.22 -3.71 5.75
N THR A 74 1.01 -3.45 6.19
CA THR A 74 1.98 -2.67 5.40
C THR A 74 3.00 -3.62 4.80
N TYR A 75 3.30 -3.44 3.52
CA TYR A 75 4.23 -4.30 2.80
C TYR A 75 5.12 -3.49 1.86
N SER A 76 6.31 -4.02 1.57
CA SER A 76 7.25 -3.42 0.63
C SER A 76 7.09 -4.01 -0.76
N LEU A 77 7.27 -3.17 -1.77
CA LEU A 77 7.41 -3.58 -3.16
C LEU A 77 8.88 -3.58 -3.58
N LYS A 78 9.19 -4.32 -4.64
CA LYS A 78 10.54 -4.30 -5.22
C LYS A 78 10.82 -2.91 -5.82
N GLY A 79 11.84 -2.24 -5.30
CA GLY A 79 12.39 -0.99 -5.84
C GLY A 79 13.76 -1.21 -6.50
N GLY A 80 14.26 -0.18 -7.19
CA GLY A 80 15.65 -0.10 -7.60
C GLY A 80 16.59 0.22 -6.43
N SER A 81 17.90 0.29 -6.70
CA SER A 81 18.88 0.74 -5.70
C SER A 81 18.52 2.15 -5.20
N GLY A 82 18.52 2.36 -3.88
CA GLY A 82 18.17 3.63 -3.26
C GLY A 82 16.66 3.94 -3.25
N ILE A 83 15.81 3.04 -3.76
CA ILE A 83 14.35 3.23 -3.82
C ILE A 83 13.66 2.29 -2.83
N LYS A 84 12.79 2.87 -2.00
CA LYS A 84 11.95 2.18 -1.03
C LYS A 84 10.50 2.54 -1.29
N ILE A 85 9.68 1.52 -1.52
CA ILE A 85 8.25 1.69 -1.83
C ILE A 85 7.48 0.80 -0.86
N ARG A 86 6.56 1.39 -0.10
CA ARG A 86 5.65 0.67 0.79
C ARG A 86 4.22 1.03 0.49
N ARG A 87 3.36 0.02 0.55
CA ARG A 87 1.91 0.19 0.46
C ARG A 87 1.27 -0.31 1.73
N THR A 88 0.10 0.26 2.02
CA THR A 88 -0.71 -0.17 3.14
C THR A 88 -2.10 -0.56 2.66
N LEU A 89 -2.51 -1.74 3.09
CA LEU A 89 -3.81 -2.34 2.89
C LEU A 89 -4.56 -2.31 4.21
N LEU A 90 -5.80 -1.82 4.18
CA LEU A 90 -6.74 -1.89 5.30
C LEU A 90 -7.92 -2.76 4.90
N LEU A 91 -8.23 -3.74 5.74
CA LEU A 91 -9.30 -4.72 5.51
C LEU A 91 -10.38 -4.61 6.56
N CYS A 92 -11.62 -4.91 6.19
CA CYS A 92 -12.72 -5.13 7.12
C CYS A 92 -13.54 -6.37 6.74
N ILE A 93 -14.37 -6.81 7.67
CA ILE A 93 -15.33 -7.90 7.44
C ILE A 93 -16.73 -7.34 7.63
N ASN A 94 -17.60 -7.60 6.67
CA ASN A 94 -19.02 -7.23 6.71
C ASN A 94 -19.84 -8.33 6.03
N ASN A 95 -20.95 -8.74 6.64
CA ASN A 95 -21.85 -9.79 6.16
C ASN A 95 -21.10 -11.08 5.75
N LYS A 96 -20.13 -11.50 6.57
CA LYS A 96 -19.25 -12.66 6.32
C LYS A 96 -18.37 -12.56 5.07
N HIS A 97 -18.21 -11.37 4.52
CA HIS A 97 -17.33 -11.11 3.39
C HIS A 97 -16.13 -10.25 3.77
N LEU A 98 -15.00 -10.49 3.11
CA LEU A 98 -13.77 -9.72 3.26
C LEU A 98 -13.73 -8.57 2.26
N TYR A 99 -13.52 -7.34 2.74
CA TYR A 99 -13.44 -6.15 1.90
C TYR A 99 -12.11 -5.42 2.04
N THR A 100 -11.69 -4.79 0.95
CA THR A 100 -10.57 -3.85 0.98
C THR A 100 -11.08 -2.45 1.30
N ALA A 101 -11.01 -2.07 2.57
CA ALA A 101 -11.44 -0.76 3.03
C ALA A 101 -10.57 0.38 2.49
N MET A 102 -9.27 0.13 2.26
CA MET A 102 -8.34 1.10 1.70
C MET A 102 -7.09 0.39 1.16
N HIS A 103 -6.53 0.86 0.05
CA HIS A 103 -5.24 0.36 -0.47
C HIS A 103 -4.46 1.47 -1.17
N PHE A 104 -3.34 1.91 -0.59
CA PHE A 104 -2.64 3.12 -1.02
C PHE A 104 -1.11 3.04 -0.81
N LEU A 105 -0.38 3.91 -1.50
CA LEU A 105 1.05 4.15 -1.28
C LEU A 105 1.23 4.85 0.08
N SER A 106 1.93 4.20 1.01
CA SER A 106 2.17 4.73 2.36
C SER A 106 3.59 5.22 2.58
N GLU A 107 4.55 4.79 1.76
CA GLU A 107 5.89 5.35 1.76
C GLU A 107 6.51 5.25 0.37
N TYR A 108 7.11 6.34 -0.09
CA TYR A 108 8.05 6.34 -1.20
C TYR A 108 9.28 7.12 -0.77
N LYS A 109 10.45 6.49 -0.85
CA LYS A 109 11.71 7.16 -0.57
C LYS A 109 12.71 6.81 -1.66
N GLU A 110 13.31 7.83 -2.24
CA GLU A 110 14.37 7.72 -3.23
C GLU A 110 15.56 8.55 -2.76
N SER A 111 16.76 8.00 -2.88
CA SER A 111 18.00 8.72 -2.59
C SER A 111 19.02 8.33 -3.66
N LEU A 112 19.41 9.31 -4.47
CA LEU A 112 20.40 9.17 -5.52
C LEU A 112 21.65 9.96 -5.12
N ASP A 113 22.68 9.24 -4.70
CA ASP A 113 23.94 9.86 -4.28
C ASP A 113 24.83 10.24 -5.50
N LYS A 114 24.47 9.81 -6.72
CA LYS A 114 25.31 9.93 -7.93
C LYS A 114 24.50 10.04 -9.23
N ALA A 115 23.69 11.08 -9.37
CA ALA A 115 23.13 11.40 -10.69
C ALA A 115 24.19 12.11 -11.56
N TYR A 116 24.41 11.63 -12.79
CA TYR A 116 25.35 12.26 -13.72
C TYR A 116 24.67 13.38 -14.49
N ASN A 117 25.19 14.59 -14.42
CA ASN A 117 24.77 15.66 -15.32
C ASN A 117 25.42 15.44 -16.70
N THR A 118 24.61 15.25 -17.74
CA THR A 118 25.09 15.10 -19.12
C THR A 118 25.33 16.43 -19.82
N VAL A 119 25.07 17.56 -19.15
CA VAL A 119 25.27 18.90 -19.69
C VAL A 119 26.55 19.51 -19.10
N ALA A 120 27.60 19.56 -19.93
CA ALA A 120 28.88 20.27 -19.80
C ALA A 120 29.95 19.69 -18.86
N ASP A 121 31.00 19.09 -19.46
CA ASP A 121 32.44 19.00 -19.07
C ASP A 121 32.87 18.87 -17.59
N SER A 122 31.95 18.54 -16.69
CA SER A 122 32.19 18.41 -15.27
C SER A 122 31.26 17.35 -14.69
N LEU A 123 31.84 16.22 -14.28
CA LEU A 123 31.15 15.15 -13.57
C LEU A 123 30.84 15.64 -12.14
N HIS A 124 29.83 16.49 -11.99
CA HIS A 124 29.34 16.85 -10.67
C HIS A 124 28.27 15.85 -10.25
N LEU A 125 28.59 15.09 -9.21
CA LEU A 125 27.62 14.30 -8.47
C LEU A 125 26.71 15.28 -7.73
N PHE A 126 25.41 15.16 -7.94
CA PHE A 126 24.42 15.91 -7.17
C PHE A 126 23.48 14.93 -6.47
N GLU A 127 23.08 15.33 -5.26
CA GLU A 127 22.16 14.55 -4.44
C GLU A 127 20.72 14.89 -4.81
N GLU A 128 19.95 13.86 -5.16
CA GLU A 128 18.49 13.95 -5.27
C GLU A 128 17.87 13.11 -4.16
N TYR A 129 16.91 13.71 -3.46
CA TYR A 129 16.21 13.06 -2.37
C TYR A 129 14.72 13.33 -2.47
N ARG A 130 13.93 12.25 -2.55
CA ARG A 130 12.47 12.31 -2.48
C ARG A 130 11.99 11.45 -1.33
N HIS A 131 11.09 11.99 -0.53
CA HIS A 131 10.47 11.27 0.57
C HIS A 131 9.02 11.67 0.73
N TYR A 132 8.16 10.71 0.50
CA TYR A 132 6.74 10.76 0.75
C TYR A 132 6.40 9.69 1.79
N SER A 133 5.64 10.05 2.81
CA SER A 133 5.19 9.11 3.83
C SER A 133 3.80 9.48 4.34
N VAL A 134 3.01 8.47 4.64
CA VAL A 134 1.67 8.61 5.19
C VAL A 134 1.56 7.80 6.47
N ASN A 135 1.34 8.49 7.58
CA ASN A 135 0.98 7.88 8.85
C ASN A 135 -0.52 8.05 9.04
N PHE A 136 -1.21 6.99 9.45
CA PHE A 136 -2.63 7.10 9.77
C PHE A 136 -2.88 6.80 11.24
N TYR A 137 -3.90 7.48 11.77
CA TYR A 137 -4.34 7.37 13.14
C TYR A 137 -5.87 7.29 13.19
N ASN A 138 -6.39 6.62 14.21
CA ASN A 138 -7.83 6.57 14.44
C ASN A 138 -8.30 7.90 15.01
N ILE A 139 -9.29 8.53 14.37
CA ILE A 139 -10.03 9.65 14.96
C ILE A 139 -11.19 9.08 15.79
N ASN A 140 -11.94 8.14 15.21
CA ASN A 140 -13.00 7.38 15.84
C ASN A 140 -13.30 6.09 15.04
N ASP A 141 -14.29 5.31 15.47
CA ASP A 141 -14.63 4.02 14.86
C ASP A 141 -14.96 4.06 13.34
N ASN A 142 -15.36 5.23 12.81
CA ASN A 142 -15.74 5.40 11.41
C ASN A 142 -14.94 6.50 10.69
N SER A 143 -13.85 7.00 11.29
CA SER A 143 -13.04 8.06 10.72
C SER A 143 -11.56 7.86 10.99
N LEU A 144 -10.74 8.06 9.96
CA LEU A 144 -9.29 7.99 10.03
C LEU A 144 -8.69 9.35 9.72
N GLY A 145 -7.61 9.70 10.39
CA GLY A 145 -6.74 10.81 10.00
C GLY A 145 -5.52 10.26 9.28
N LEU A 146 -5.09 10.94 8.23
CA LEU A 146 -3.82 10.70 7.54
C LEU A 146 -2.93 11.92 7.72
N GLU A 147 -1.78 11.74 8.34
CA GLU A 147 -0.68 12.70 8.35
C GLU A 147 0.25 12.36 7.19
N ILE A 148 0.43 13.32 6.29
CA ILE A 148 1.17 13.15 5.05
C ILE A 148 2.36 14.09 5.10
N HIS A 149 3.55 13.53 4.91
CA HIS A 149 4.78 14.26 4.72
C HIS A 149 5.27 14.02 3.29
N ASP A 150 5.51 15.08 2.53
CA ASP A 150 6.07 15.00 1.19
C ASP A 150 7.20 16.03 1.03
N GLN A 151 8.34 15.54 0.59
CA GLN A 151 9.58 16.28 0.46
C GLN A 151 10.28 15.88 -0.83
N ASN A 152 10.76 16.89 -1.54
CA ASN A 152 11.72 16.74 -2.62
C ASN A 152 12.88 17.72 -2.39
N LYS A 153 14.11 17.24 -2.53
CA LYS A 153 15.32 18.05 -2.51
C LYS A 153 16.10 17.75 -3.77
N SER A 154 16.28 18.77 -4.59
CA SER A 154 17.08 18.72 -5.81
C SER A 154 18.19 19.76 -5.73
N GLN A 155 19.44 19.31 -5.79
CA GLN A 155 20.59 20.20 -5.90
C GLN A 155 20.75 20.75 -7.32
N GLN A 156 20.19 20.08 -8.34
CA GLN A 156 20.23 20.52 -9.73
C GLN A 156 19.23 21.66 -10.00
N ASP A 157 18.04 21.60 -9.40
CA ASP A 157 16.97 22.59 -9.62
C ASP A 157 16.28 22.93 -8.29
N SER A 158 16.64 24.09 -7.74
CA SER A 158 16.06 24.58 -6.49
C SER A 158 14.56 24.85 -6.58
N THR A 159 14.00 25.07 -7.78
CA THR A 159 12.56 25.28 -7.96
C THR A 159 11.74 24.01 -7.74
N ARG A 160 12.38 22.84 -7.83
CA ARG A 160 11.77 21.54 -7.53
C ARG A 160 11.93 21.14 -6.07
N THR A 161 12.63 21.94 -5.26
CA THR A 161 12.79 21.66 -3.83
C THR A 161 11.56 22.11 -3.06
N TYR A 162 10.94 21.19 -2.31
CA TYR A 162 9.79 21.49 -1.48
C TYR A 162 9.76 20.57 -0.24
N THR A 163 9.02 21.00 0.77
CA THR A 163 8.64 20.17 1.92
C THR A 163 7.32 20.69 2.42
N TYR A 164 6.33 19.82 2.56
CA TYR A 164 5.09 20.18 3.23
C TYR A 164 4.54 18.99 3.99
N ASP A 165 3.81 19.33 5.04
CA ASP A 165 3.07 18.40 5.87
C ASP A 165 1.59 18.77 5.77
N THR A 166 0.73 17.76 5.60
CA THR A 166 -0.72 17.98 5.56
C THR A 166 -1.46 16.87 6.27
N THR A 167 -2.66 17.18 6.72
CA THR A 167 -3.54 16.22 7.37
C THR A 167 -4.86 16.17 6.65
N ILE A 168 -5.31 14.97 6.31
CA ILE A 168 -6.66 14.76 5.76
C ILE A 168 -7.44 13.81 6.66
N SER A 169 -8.75 14.04 6.76
CA SER A 169 -9.67 13.16 7.48
C SER A 169 -10.52 12.38 6.48
N LEU A 170 -10.55 11.06 6.64
CA LEU A 170 -11.34 10.14 5.83
C LEU A 170 -12.55 9.68 6.63
N LYS A 171 -13.67 9.47 5.94
CA LYS A 171 -14.87 8.86 6.53
C LYS A 171 -15.07 7.47 5.95
N PHE A 172 -15.51 6.55 6.80
CA PHE A 172 -15.89 5.21 6.37
C PHE A 172 -17.28 5.25 5.71
N ASP A 173 -17.33 4.91 4.43
CA ASP A 173 -18.55 4.74 3.67
C ASP A 173 -19.05 3.29 3.79
N LYS A 174 -20.16 3.13 4.50
CA LYS A 174 -20.81 1.85 4.74
C LYS A 174 -21.57 1.29 3.53
N ASN A 175 -21.73 2.03 2.44
CA ASN A 175 -22.29 1.47 1.22
C ASN A 175 -21.21 0.77 0.40
N HIS A 176 -19.99 1.30 0.47
CA HIS A 176 -18.84 0.82 -0.31
C HIS A 176 -17.82 0.01 0.52
N MET A 177 -18.03 -0.09 1.84
CA MET A 177 -17.10 -0.73 2.78
C MET A 177 -15.69 -0.10 2.74
N ALA A 178 -15.60 1.21 2.52
CA ALA A 178 -14.35 1.86 2.14
C ALA A 178 -14.14 3.22 2.84
N PHE A 179 -12.89 3.57 3.11
CA PHE A 179 -12.54 4.94 3.49
C PHE A 179 -12.35 5.79 2.25
N ILE A 180 -13.16 6.85 2.14
CA ILE A 180 -13.17 7.77 1.00
C ILE A 180 -13.19 9.22 1.51
N ASN A 181 -12.83 10.15 0.63
CA ASN A 181 -12.97 11.58 0.91
C ASN A 181 -13.72 12.35 -0.19
N ASP A 182 -14.01 11.72 -1.33
CA ASP A 182 -14.67 12.40 -2.44
C ASP A 182 -15.31 11.39 -3.42
N TYR A 183 -15.97 11.90 -4.45
CA TYR A 183 -16.50 11.16 -5.60
C TYR A 183 -16.07 11.85 -6.89
N GLU A 184 -15.71 11.08 -7.92
CA GLU A 184 -15.28 11.65 -9.20
C GLU A 184 -15.81 10.84 -10.39
N ILE A 185 -16.21 11.56 -11.44
CA ILE A 185 -16.63 10.95 -12.70
C ILE A 185 -15.37 10.48 -13.43
N LEU A 186 -15.31 9.18 -13.72
CA LEU A 186 -14.27 8.58 -14.53
C LEU A 186 -14.90 8.01 -15.80
N SER A 187 -14.43 8.45 -16.97
CA SER A 187 -14.96 8.03 -18.27
C SER A 187 -13.84 7.88 -19.29
N GLY A 188 -13.81 6.75 -19.99
CA GLY A 188 -12.85 6.46 -21.07
C GLY A 188 -12.33 5.03 -21.06
N ASP A 189 -11.41 4.77 -21.98
CA ASP A 189 -10.71 3.48 -22.07
C ASP A 189 -9.35 3.56 -21.37
N PHE A 190 -9.16 2.67 -20.39
CA PHE A 190 -7.98 2.63 -19.53
C PHE A 190 -7.16 1.36 -19.78
N ASN A 191 -5.83 1.50 -19.73
CA ASN A 191 -4.93 0.38 -19.56
C ASN A 191 -4.79 0.11 -18.06
N VAL A 192 -5.10 -1.11 -17.65
CA VAL A 192 -5.06 -1.55 -16.26
C VAL A 192 -3.86 -2.47 -16.06
N ASN A 193 -2.96 -2.07 -15.16
CA ASN A 193 -1.74 -2.79 -14.82
C ASN A 193 -1.95 -3.49 -13.48
N LYS A 194 -2.14 -4.82 -13.52
CA LYS A 194 -2.37 -5.66 -12.33
C LYS A 194 -1.07 -6.23 -11.76
N SER A 195 -0.08 -6.43 -12.62
CA SER A 195 1.30 -6.79 -12.28
C SER A 195 2.21 -6.38 -13.45
N PRO A 196 3.55 -6.42 -13.31
CA PRO A 196 4.48 -6.14 -14.42
C PRO A 196 4.28 -7.01 -15.67
N SER A 197 3.56 -8.14 -15.55
CA SER A 197 3.29 -9.07 -16.66
C SER A 197 1.81 -9.19 -17.02
N GLU A 198 0.91 -8.49 -16.32
CA GLU A 198 -0.54 -8.58 -16.53
C GLU A 198 -1.13 -7.18 -16.73
N GLU A 199 -1.36 -6.85 -18.00
CA GLU A 199 -2.03 -5.63 -18.44
C GLU A 199 -3.28 -5.97 -19.25
N TYR A 200 -4.34 -5.19 -19.08
CA TYR A 200 -5.57 -5.34 -19.87
C TYR A 200 -6.28 -4.00 -20.07
N LYS A 201 -7.12 -3.92 -21.11
CA LYS A 201 -7.93 -2.72 -21.36
C LYS A 201 -9.28 -2.82 -20.65
N LYS A 202 -9.73 -1.73 -20.02
CA LYS A 202 -11.05 -1.62 -19.39
C LYS A 202 -11.70 -0.30 -19.80
N SER A 203 -12.90 -0.38 -20.37
CA SER A 203 -13.75 0.80 -20.57
C SER A 203 -14.47 1.10 -19.27
N ILE A 204 -14.35 2.33 -18.79
CA ILE A 204 -14.91 2.78 -17.51
C ILE A 204 -15.81 3.98 -17.80
N ASN A 205 -17.00 3.99 -17.23
CA ASN A 205 -17.90 5.15 -17.27
C ASN A 205 -18.80 5.15 -16.03
N GLY A 206 -18.66 6.15 -15.17
CA GLY A 206 -19.46 6.27 -13.97
C GLY A 206 -18.93 7.31 -12.98
N ASN A 207 -19.64 7.47 -11.87
CA ASN A 207 -19.21 8.27 -10.73
C ASN A 207 -18.73 7.31 -9.64
N PHE A 208 -17.46 7.40 -9.25
CA PHE A 208 -16.83 6.40 -8.37
C PHE A 208 -16.41 7.02 -7.05
N PRO A 209 -16.50 6.27 -5.93
CA PRO A 209 -15.87 6.66 -4.69
C PRO A 209 -14.35 6.76 -4.86
N ILE A 210 -13.75 7.79 -4.27
CA ILE A 210 -12.32 8.02 -4.40
C ILE A 210 -11.66 8.34 -3.06
N LEU A 211 -10.38 7.99 -3.00
CA LEU A 211 -9.44 8.43 -2.00
C LEU A 211 -8.41 9.33 -2.69
N LYS A 212 -8.41 10.61 -2.34
CA LYS A 212 -7.40 11.60 -2.76
C LYS A 212 -6.39 11.79 -1.63
N ILE A 213 -5.12 11.46 -1.89
CA ILE A 213 -4.01 11.72 -0.97
C ILE A 213 -3.03 12.65 -1.69
N VAL A 214 -3.10 13.95 -1.36
CA VAL A 214 -2.44 15.01 -2.12
C VAL A 214 -2.82 14.90 -3.61
N ASP A 215 -1.85 14.67 -4.49
CA ASP A 215 -2.05 14.58 -5.94
C ASP A 215 -2.30 13.15 -6.43
N ILE A 216 -2.23 12.16 -5.53
CA ILE A 216 -2.46 10.75 -5.88
C ILE A 216 -3.94 10.42 -5.69
N LYS A 217 -4.56 9.91 -6.76
CA LYS A 217 -5.96 9.48 -6.75
C LYS A 217 -6.07 7.96 -6.75
N TYR A 218 -6.92 7.42 -5.89
CA TYR A 218 -7.31 6.02 -5.88
C TYR A 218 -8.82 5.90 -6.12
N TYR A 219 -9.20 5.11 -7.10
CA TYR A 219 -10.60 4.86 -7.48
C TYR A 219 -11.05 3.49 -6.98
N LEU A 220 -12.23 3.42 -6.35
CA LEU A 220 -12.87 2.16 -6.02
C LEU A 220 -13.84 1.77 -7.14
N ILE A 221 -13.49 0.73 -7.90
CA ILE A 221 -14.28 0.25 -9.05
C ILE A 221 -14.53 -1.24 -8.85
N ASP A 222 -15.79 -1.65 -8.85
CA ASP A 222 -16.21 -3.06 -8.64
C ASP A 222 -15.60 -3.68 -7.35
N GLY A 223 -15.47 -2.89 -6.28
CA GLY A 223 -14.91 -3.33 -5.01
C GLY A 223 -13.37 -3.44 -4.98
N ILE A 224 -12.68 -3.00 -6.03
CA ILE A 224 -11.22 -3.05 -6.15
C ILE A 224 -10.67 -1.62 -6.23
N TRP A 225 -9.56 -1.37 -5.53
CA TRP A 225 -8.85 -0.10 -5.59
C TRP A 225 -7.86 -0.04 -6.75
N PHE A 226 -7.92 1.07 -7.49
CA PHE A 226 -7.04 1.40 -8.60
C PHE A 226 -6.34 2.72 -8.32
N GLU A 227 -5.02 2.76 -8.36
CA GLU A 227 -4.26 4.01 -8.36
C GLU A 227 -4.22 4.60 -9.77
N GLN A 228 -4.49 5.89 -9.89
CA GLN A 228 -4.43 6.60 -11.16
C GLN A 228 -2.98 6.96 -11.50
N GLY A 229 -2.50 6.41 -12.61
CA GLY A 229 -1.25 6.82 -13.23
C GLY A 229 -1.41 8.02 -14.17
N ASN A 230 -0.38 8.28 -14.95
CA ASN A 230 -0.43 9.28 -16.02
C ASN A 230 -1.37 8.83 -17.15
N HIS A 231 -2.12 9.78 -17.72
CA HIS A 231 -3.08 9.52 -18.80
C HIS A 231 -4.15 8.48 -18.41
N ASN A 232 -4.49 7.55 -19.30
CA ASN A 232 -5.51 6.52 -19.06
C ASN A 232 -4.88 5.23 -18.51
N VAL A 233 -4.05 5.33 -17.47
CA VAL A 233 -3.42 4.16 -16.83
C VAL A 233 -3.94 4.02 -15.41
N LEU A 234 -4.35 2.80 -15.05
CA LEU A 234 -4.76 2.42 -13.69
C LEU A 234 -3.88 1.29 -13.18
N PHE A 235 -3.41 1.40 -11.94
CA PHE A 235 -2.64 0.34 -11.29
C PHE A 235 -3.49 -0.38 -10.26
N GLN A 236 -3.57 -1.70 -10.37
CA GLN A 236 -4.32 -2.57 -9.48
C GLN A 236 -3.36 -3.38 -8.62
N TYR A 237 -3.33 -3.12 -7.31
CA TYR A 237 -2.37 -3.76 -6.40
C TYR A 237 -2.96 -4.92 -5.60
N SER A 238 -4.26 -5.19 -5.74
CA SER A 238 -4.93 -6.31 -5.08
C SER A 238 -6.09 -6.84 -5.93
N TYR A 239 -6.40 -8.13 -5.78
CA TYR A 239 -7.47 -8.80 -6.51
C TYR A 239 -8.00 -10.00 -5.73
N ASN A 240 -9.19 -10.48 -6.07
CA ASN A 240 -9.71 -11.71 -5.46
C ASN A 240 -8.91 -12.93 -5.94
N CYS A 241 -8.43 -13.77 -5.04
CA CYS A 241 -7.71 -14.97 -5.47
C CYS A 241 -8.69 -15.92 -6.17
N LYS A 242 -8.27 -16.48 -7.31
CA LYS A 242 -9.02 -17.51 -8.05
C LYS A 242 -8.63 -18.89 -7.57
#